data_AF-A0A127JU74-F1
#
_entry.id   AF-A0A127JU74-F1
#
_cell.length_a   1.000
_cell.length_b   1.000
_cell.length_c   1.000
_cell.angle_alpha   90.00
_cell.angle_beta   90.00
_cell.angle_gamma   90.00
#
_symmetry.space_group_name_H-M   'P 1'
#
loop_
_entity.id
_entity.type
_entity.pdbx_description
1 polymer ?
#
loop_
_entity_poly.entity_id
_entity_poly.type
_entity_poly.pdbx_seq_one_letter_code
_entity_poly.pdbx_strand_id
1 'polypeptide(L)'
;MRFAFICVVALAVAPAWADEVVASNGEDSVRLSDQPCTSQKVLDRLPPNLRVLVHEATAEVQGQLFKACWVIDGDVAHLLYEDGDQGLVPLSDFRMPDDPRLRRAGLDV
;
A
#
# COMPACT_ATOMS: atom_id res chain seq x y z
N MET A 1 -5.27 -53.10 -6.53
CA MET A 1 -4.71 -51.91 -5.86
C MET A 1 -4.47 -50.86 -6.94
N ARG A 2 -5.27 -49.79 -6.99
CA ARG A 2 -5.23 -48.77 -8.04
C ARG A 2 -4.78 -47.45 -7.44
N PHE A 3 -3.76 -46.87 -8.07
CA PHE A 3 -2.93 -45.76 -7.60
C PHE A 3 -3.73 -44.46 -7.43
N ALA A 4 -3.48 -43.79 -6.30
CA ALA A 4 -3.91 -42.44 -6.01
C ALA A 4 -3.12 -41.44 -6.87
N PHE A 5 -3.82 -40.61 -7.64
CA PHE A 5 -3.26 -39.39 -8.22
C PHE A 5 -3.61 -38.22 -7.30
N ILE A 6 -2.63 -37.77 -6.52
CA ILE A 6 -2.70 -36.51 -5.76
C ILE A 6 -2.33 -35.40 -6.73
N CYS A 7 -3.32 -34.64 -7.21
CA CYS A 7 -3.09 -33.42 -7.97
C CYS A 7 -2.77 -32.29 -6.99
N VAL A 8 -1.49 -31.93 -6.90
CA VAL A 8 -1.03 -30.73 -6.18
C VAL A 8 -1.48 -29.52 -6.98
N VAL A 9 -2.58 -28.89 -6.57
CA VAL A 9 -3.00 -27.59 -7.09
C VAL A 9 -2.03 -26.56 -6.54
N ALA A 10 -1.01 -26.22 -7.34
CA ALA A 10 -0.18 -25.05 -7.10
C ALA A 10 -1.07 -23.81 -7.32
N LEU A 11 -1.66 -23.29 -6.26
CA LEU A 11 -2.26 -21.96 -6.25
C LEU A 11 -1.12 -20.96 -6.49
N ALA A 12 -0.96 -20.54 -7.73
CA ALA A 12 -0.17 -19.38 -8.07
C ALA A 12 -0.81 -18.18 -7.37
N VAL A 13 -0.23 -17.78 -6.24
CA VAL A 13 -0.46 -16.47 -5.63
C VAL A 13 0.14 -15.48 -6.62
N ALA A 14 -0.66 -15.03 -7.59
CA ALA A 14 -0.29 -13.89 -8.40
C ALA A 14 0.00 -12.74 -7.43
N PRO A 15 1.14 -12.04 -7.55
CA PRO A 15 1.33 -10.82 -6.79
C PRO A 15 0.19 -9.90 -7.19
N ALA A 16 -0.63 -9.52 -6.22
CA ALA A 16 -1.60 -8.46 -6.39
C ALA A 16 -0.78 -7.17 -6.61
N TRP A 17 -0.49 -6.87 -7.88
CA TRP A 17 -0.02 -5.55 -8.29
C TRP A 17 -1.22 -4.62 -8.14
N ALA A 18 -1.50 -4.21 -6.90
CA ALA A 18 -2.25 -3.00 -6.68
C ALA A 18 -1.43 -1.85 -7.27
N ASP A 19 -2.09 -0.86 -7.86
CA ASP A 19 -1.47 0.38 -8.31
C ASP A 19 -0.87 1.06 -7.06
N GLU A 20 0.38 0.72 -6.75
CA GLU A 20 1.11 1.28 -5.64
C GLU A 20 1.79 2.55 -6.12
N VAL A 21 1.81 3.57 -5.27
CA VAL A 21 2.60 4.77 -5.50
C VAL A 21 3.42 5.09 -4.26
N VAL A 22 4.62 5.63 -4.47
CA VAL A 22 5.60 5.88 -3.42
C VAL A 22 6.04 7.34 -3.46
N ALA A 23 5.98 8.00 -2.31
CA ALA A 23 6.66 9.27 -2.06
C ALA A 23 7.88 9.01 -1.17
N SER A 24 9.02 9.62 -1.48
CA SER A 24 10.26 9.40 -0.74
C SER A 24 10.94 10.72 -0.40
N ASN A 25 11.50 10.81 0.80
CA ASN A 25 12.30 11.94 1.26
C ASN A 25 13.52 11.43 2.03
N GLY A 26 14.67 11.35 1.34
CA GLY A 26 15.89 10.80 1.91
C GLY A 26 15.75 9.31 2.19
N GLU A 27 15.85 8.93 3.46
CA GLU A 27 15.71 7.54 3.94
C GLU A 27 14.26 7.17 4.27
N ASP A 28 13.36 8.15 4.31
CA ASP A 28 11.96 7.94 4.65
C ASP A 28 11.13 7.75 3.37
N SER A 29 10.12 6.89 3.43
CA SER A 29 9.20 6.67 2.32
C SER A 29 7.78 6.39 2.78
N VAL A 30 6.82 6.70 1.93
CA VAL A 30 5.40 6.42 2.11
C VAL A 30 4.91 5.72 0.85
N ARG A 31 4.36 4.52 1.02
CA ARG A 31 3.75 3.71 -0.02
C ARG A 31 2.25 3.70 0.18
N LEU A 32 1.52 4.13 -0.85
CA LEU A 32 0.07 4.02 -0.94
C LEU A 32 -0.29 2.81 -1.78
N SER A 33 -1.38 2.14 -1.39
CA SER A 33 -2.00 1.06 -2.13
C SER A 33 -3.48 1.34 -2.25
N ASP A 34 -4.09 1.00 -3.39
CA ASP A 34 -5.53 1.11 -3.59
C ASP A 34 -6.34 0.01 -2.87
N GLN A 35 -5.67 -0.93 -2.18
CA GLN A 35 -6.36 -1.95 -1.39
C GLN A 35 -7.12 -1.31 -0.21
N PRO A 36 -8.30 -1.85 0.17
CA PRO A 36 -9.02 -1.36 1.35
C PRO A 36 -8.15 -1.46 2.60
N CYS A 37 -8.19 -0.44 3.47
CA CYS A 37 -7.39 -0.52 4.67
C CYS A 37 -7.88 -1.63 5.62
N THR A 38 -6.94 -2.42 6.15
CA THR A 38 -7.23 -3.56 7.03
C THR A 38 -6.77 -3.35 8.48
N SER A 39 -6.13 -2.21 8.80
CA SER A 39 -5.67 -1.95 10.18
C SER A 39 -6.84 -1.59 11.09
N GLN A 40 -7.28 -2.56 11.91
CA GLN A 40 -8.38 -2.36 12.84
C GLN A 40 -8.13 -1.20 13.81
N LYS A 41 -6.87 -1.01 14.25
CA LYS A 41 -6.50 0.11 15.12
C LYS A 41 -6.80 1.46 14.47
N VAL A 42 -6.54 1.60 13.18
CA VAL A 42 -6.83 2.84 12.44
C VAL A 42 -8.34 2.95 12.21
N LEU A 43 -9.00 1.88 11.76
CA LEU A 43 -10.43 1.87 11.48
C LEU A 43 -11.28 2.19 12.72
N ASP A 44 -10.89 1.74 13.91
CA ASP A 44 -11.61 2.01 15.16
C ASP A 44 -11.58 3.49 15.55
N ARG A 45 -10.59 4.25 15.06
CA ARG A 45 -10.50 5.70 15.26
C ARG A 45 -11.34 6.49 14.26
N LEU A 46 -11.81 5.85 13.20
CA LEU A 46 -12.61 6.48 12.16
C LEU A 46 -14.11 6.26 12.38
N PRO A 47 -14.94 7.28 12.10
CA PRO A 47 -16.37 7.12 11.93
C PRO A 47 -16.70 5.98 10.96
N PRO A 48 -17.73 5.16 11.20
CA PRO A 48 -18.04 4.00 10.35
C PRO A 48 -18.20 4.33 8.86
N ASN A 49 -18.72 5.51 8.52
CA ASN A 49 -18.89 5.97 7.15
C ASN A 49 -17.57 6.32 6.43
N LEU A 50 -16.49 6.60 7.17
CA LEU A 50 -15.18 6.91 6.58
C LEU A 50 -14.32 5.65 6.38
N ARG A 51 -14.61 4.56 7.10
CA ARG A 51 -13.84 3.30 7.04
C ARG A 51 -13.82 2.67 5.65
N VAL A 52 -14.86 2.88 4.86
CA VAL A 52 -14.97 2.34 3.49
C VAL A 52 -14.23 3.20 2.45
N LEU A 53 -13.81 4.40 2.84
CA LEU A 53 -13.14 5.37 1.95
C LEU A 53 -11.62 5.34 2.11
N VAL A 54 -11.11 4.66 3.16
CA VAL A 54 -9.69 4.62 3.44
C VAL A 54 -9.04 3.37 2.85
N HIS A 55 -7.87 3.58 2.29
CA HIS A 55 -7.06 2.56 1.63
C HIS A 55 -5.78 2.28 2.42
N GLU A 56 -5.08 1.20 2.09
CA GLU A 56 -3.89 0.76 2.81
C GLU A 56 -2.67 1.63 2.48
N ALA A 57 -1.92 2.03 3.51
CA ALA A 57 -0.64 2.69 3.35
C ALA A 57 0.40 2.10 4.31
N THR A 58 1.67 2.17 3.91
CA THR A 58 2.82 1.85 4.77
C THR A 58 3.84 2.97 4.66
N ALA A 59 4.41 3.39 5.79
CA ALA A 59 5.54 4.31 5.80
C ALA A 59 6.77 3.61 6.37
N GLU A 60 7.94 3.93 5.83
CA GLU A 60 9.23 3.64 6.43
C GLU A 60 9.82 4.96 6.92
N VAL A 61 10.10 5.07 8.21
CA VAL A 61 10.71 6.25 8.81
C VAL A 61 11.89 5.81 9.63
N GLN A 62 13.09 6.30 9.31
CA GLN A 62 14.36 5.90 9.95
C GLN A 62 14.56 4.37 9.98
N GLY A 63 14.16 3.67 8.92
CA GLY A 63 14.25 2.21 8.81
C GLY A 63 13.20 1.42 9.60
N GLN A 64 12.22 2.09 10.22
CA GLN A 64 11.10 1.45 10.91
C GLN A 64 9.84 1.52 10.05
N LEU A 65 9.16 0.39 9.91
CA LEU A 65 7.90 0.29 9.17
C LEU A 65 6.70 0.62 10.07
N PHE A 66 5.82 1.47 9.55
CA PHE A 66 4.58 1.91 10.17
C PHE A 66 3.41 1.60 9.24
N LYS A 67 2.37 0.98 9.80
CA LYS A 67 1.10 0.80 9.10
C LYS A 67 0.24 2.06 9.21
N ALA A 68 -0.41 2.43 8.12
CA ALA A 68 -1.33 3.53 8.04
C ALA A 68 -2.53 3.19 7.16
N CYS A 69 -3.59 3.99 7.26
CA CYS A 69 -4.58 4.09 6.21
C CYS A 69 -4.50 5.47 5.58
N TRP A 70 -4.88 5.59 4.30
CA TRP A 70 -4.88 6.87 3.60
C TRP A 70 -6.20 7.15 2.87
N VAL A 71 -6.46 8.41 2.59
CA VAL A 71 -7.55 8.88 1.72
C VAL A 71 -7.09 10.13 0.96
N ILE A 72 -7.70 10.39 -0.19
CA ILE A 72 -7.50 11.64 -0.92
C ILE A 72 -8.37 12.72 -0.29
N ASP A 73 -7.75 13.84 0.08
CA ASP A 73 -8.44 15.09 0.45
C ASP A 73 -7.83 16.25 -0.33
N GLY A 74 -8.56 16.74 -1.34
CA GLY A 74 -8.02 17.76 -2.26
C GLY A 74 -6.83 17.24 -3.09
N ASP A 75 -5.68 17.91 -2.97
CA ASP A 75 -4.43 17.62 -3.68
C ASP A 75 -3.38 16.90 -2.79
N VAL A 76 -3.80 16.39 -1.64
CA VAL A 76 -2.94 15.65 -0.70
C VAL A 76 -3.51 14.25 -0.41
N ALA A 77 -2.61 13.33 -0.08
CA ALA A 77 -2.94 12.10 0.61
C ALA A 77 -2.90 12.34 2.12
N HIS A 78 -4.03 12.13 2.80
CA HIS A 78 -4.12 12.19 4.26
C HIS A 78 -3.90 10.80 4.84
N LEU A 79 -2.85 10.65 5.64
CA LEU A 79 -2.46 9.40 6.30
C LEU A 79 -2.84 9.43 7.78
N LEU A 80 -3.34 8.30 8.28
CA LEU A 80 -3.58 8.04 9.70
C LEU A 80 -2.85 6.76 10.11
N TYR A 81 -1.90 6.89 11.02
CA TYR A 81 -1.02 5.82 11.47
C TYR A 81 -1.63 5.01 12.63
N GLU A 82 -1.07 3.82 12.89
CA GLU A 82 -1.56 2.95 13.97
C GLU A 82 -1.42 3.51 15.39
N ASP A 83 -0.49 4.42 15.62
CA ASP A 83 -0.33 5.16 16.88
C ASP A 83 -1.37 6.28 17.05
N GLY A 84 -1.99 6.71 15.94
CA GLY A 84 -2.98 7.79 15.90
C GLY A 84 -2.42 9.11 15.38
N ASP A 85 -1.13 9.15 15.04
CA ASP A 85 -0.52 10.29 14.38
C ASP A 85 -1.05 10.42 12.95
N GLN A 86 -0.91 11.62 12.40
CA GLN A 86 -1.42 11.96 11.07
C GLN A 86 -0.32 12.57 10.21
N GLY A 87 -0.35 12.24 8.92
CA GLY A 87 0.55 12.79 7.91
C GLY A 87 -0.21 13.34 6.73
N LEU A 88 0.34 14.36 6.08
CA LEU A 88 -0.15 14.89 4.81
C LEU A 88 1.00 14.85 3.82
N VAL A 89 0.78 14.23 2.66
CA VAL A 89 1.76 14.17 1.59
C VAL A 89 1.11 14.67 0.30
N PRO A 90 1.69 15.69 -0.38
CA PRO A 90 1.19 16.15 -1.65
C PRO A 90 1.12 15.02 -2.69
N LEU A 91 0.02 14.94 -3.44
CA LEU A 91 -0.10 13.96 -4.53
C LEU A 91 1.00 14.14 -5.60
N SER A 92 1.52 15.36 -5.71
CA SER A 92 2.66 15.71 -6.57
C SER A 92 3.98 15.04 -6.20
N ASP A 93 4.08 14.42 -5.02
CA ASP A 93 5.32 13.80 -4.53
C ASP A 93 5.33 12.28 -4.76
N PHE A 94 4.16 11.69 -5.05
CA PHE A 94 4.04 10.26 -5.32
C PHE A 94 4.45 9.91 -6.75
N ARG A 95 5.21 8.84 -6.90
CA ARG A 95 5.63 8.27 -8.18
C ARG A 95 5.28 6.79 -8.21
N MET A 96 5.15 6.22 -9.40
CA MET A 96 5.10 4.76 -9.51
C MET A 96 6.41 4.18 -8.93
N PRO A 97 6.34 3.10 -8.14
CA PRO A 97 7.53 2.46 -7.63
C PRO A 97 8.39 2.02 -8.82
N ASP A 98 9.67 2.36 -8.74
CA ASP A 98 10.69 1.96 -9.70
C ASP A 98 10.67 0.42 -9.89
N ASP A 99 10.01 -0.08 -10.94
CA ASP A 99 10.01 -1.51 -11.26
C ASP A 99 11.24 -1.84 -12.11
N PRO A 100 12.20 -2.63 -11.60
CA PRO A 100 13.37 -3.06 -12.36
C PRO A 100 13.00 -3.88 -13.61
N ARG A 101 11.80 -4.46 -13.68
CA ARG A 101 11.29 -5.19 -14.85
C ARG A 101 10.81 -4.25 -15.95
N LEU A 102 10.19 -3.12 -15.60
CA LEU A 102 9.76 -2.10 -16.58
C LEU A 102 10.96 -1.42 -17.23
N ARG A 103 12.00 -1.10 -16.45
CA ARG A 103 13.27 -0.61 -17.00
C ARG A 103 13.93 -1.61 -17.96
N ARG A 104 13.89 -2.91 -17.64
CA ARG A 104 14.40 -3.96 -18.55
C ARG A 104 13.56 -4.12 -19.81
N ALA A 105 12.28 -3.74 -19.75
CA ALA A 105 11.37 -3.75 -20.90
C ALA A 105 11.49 -2.48 -21.78
N GLY A 106 12.34 -1.51 -21.40
CA GLY A 106 12.52 -0.26 -22.16
C GLY A 106 11.29 0.65 -22.16
N LEU A 107 10.39 0.46 -21.19
CA LEU A 107 9.23 1.31 -20.95
C LEU A 107 9.56 2.18 -19.74
N ASP A 108 10.32 3.24 -20.00
CA ASP A 108 10.53 4.31 -19.02
C ASP A 108 9.26 5.17 -18.99
N VAL A 109 8.60 5.24 -17.83
CA VAL A 109 7.54 6.20 -17.49
C VAL A 109 8.13 7.26 -16.58
#